data_AF-A0A9Q4QRK1-F1
#
_entry.id   AF-A0A9Q4QRK1-F1
#
_cell.length_a   1.000
_cell.length_b   1.000
_cell.length_c   1.000
_cell.angle_alpha   90.00
_cell.angle_beta   90.00
_cell.angle_gamma   90.00
#
_symmetry.space_group_name_H-M   'P 1'
#
loop_
_entity.id
_entity.type
_entity.pdbx_description
1 polymer ?
#
loop_
_entity_poly.entity_id
_entity_poly.type
_entity_poly.pdbx_seq_one_letter_code
_entity_poly.pdbx_strand_id
1 'polypeptide(L)'
;MRVRRLDSQGDWTFGNGRGNYAAASDCLAQRVKTRLRSFRGNWFLDLDHGLPWLDLMERPADLVHLEHEVKRCILSTEGVSRLTAFSMALEADTRTLTIQVTLLDV
;
A
#
# COMPACT_ATOMS: atom_id res chain seq x y z
N MET A 1 -6.77 -11.53 11.88
CA MET A 1 -7.47 -10.84 10.76
C MET A 1 -7.34 -11.66 9.47
N ARG A 2 -8.32 -11.55 8.54
CA ARG A 2 -8.24 -12.11 7.18
C ARG A 2 -8.81 -11.12 6.16
N VAL A 3 -8.26 -11.14 4.95
CA VAL A 3 -8.78 -10.39 3.79
C VAL A 3 -8.92 -11.34 2.61
N ARG A 4 -9.76 -10.97 1.64
CA ARG A 4 -9.89 -11.74 0.39
C ARG A 4 -8.56 -11.71 -0.35
N ARG A 5 -8.00 -12.87 -0.72
CA ARG A 5 -6.72 -12.96 -1.44
C ARG A 5 -6.88 -12.34 -2.83
N LEU A 6 -5.94 -11.47 -3.18
CA LEU A 6 -5.82 -10.92 -4.53
C LEU A 6 -4.96 -11.83 -5.41
N ASP A 7 -5.26 -11.89 -6.69
CA ASP A 7 -4.39 -12.50 -7.69
C ASP A 7 -3.25 -11.54 -8.12
N SER A 8 -2.50 -11.93 -9.15
CA SER A 8 -1.39 -11.12 -9.69
C SER A 8 -1.86 -9.81 -10.36
N GLN A 9 -3.11 -9.74 -10.82
CA GLN A 9 -3.70 -8.55 -11.43
C GLN A 9 -4.33 -7.62 -10.38
N GLY A 10 -4.55 -8.12 -9.16
CA GLY A 10 -5.13 -7.37 -8.06
C GLY A 10 -6.62 -7.64 -7.84
N ASP A 11 -7.16 -8.66 -8.49
CA ASP A 11 -8.58 -9.02 -8.41
C ASP A 11 -8.85 -10.06 -7.32
N TRP A 12 -10.09 -10.07 -6.83
CA TRP A 12 -10.53 -11.01 -5.81
C TRP A 12 -10.61 -12.43 -6.37
N THR A 13 -10.02 -13.38 -5.63
CA THR A 13 -10.05 -14.81 -5.98
C THR A 13 -11.33 -15.49 -5.47
N PHE A 14 -11.97 -16.39 -6.25
CA PHE A 14 -13.20 -17.12 -5.89
C PHE A 14 -13.07 -18.64 -6.14
N GLY A 15 -14.00 -19.45 -5.60
CA GLY A 15 -14.06 -20.90 -5.88
C GLY A 15 -13.20 -21.87 -5.04
N ASN A 16 -12.41 -21.42 -4.07
CA ASN A 16 -11.48 -22.27 -3.28
C ASN A 16 -11.68 -22.15 -1.76
N GLY A 17 -12.92 -21.87 -1.31
CA GLY A 17 -13.28 -21.79 0.10
C GLY A 17 -12.33 -20.90 0.93
N ARG A 18 -11.70 -21.48 1.97
CA ARG A 18 -10.75 -20.79 2.86
C ARG A 18 -9.43 -20.42 2.18
N GLY A 19 -9.07 -21.08 1.08
CA GLY A 19 -7.84 -20.78 0.31
C GLY A 19 -7.86 -19.39 -0.35
N ASN A 20 -9.05 -18.83 -0.56
CA ASN A 20 -9.22 -17.47 -1.12
C ASN A 20 -9.08 -16.35 -0.09
N TYR A 21 -8.57 -16.64 1.10
CA TYR A 21 -8.34 -15.63 2.13
C TYR A 21 -6.85 -15.60 2.48
N ALA A 22 -6.27 -14.40 2.44
CA ALA A 22 -4.98 -14.14 3.05
C ALA A 22 -5.16 -13.98 4.57
N ALA A 23 -4.23 -14.53 5.35
CA ALA A 23 -4.24 -14.50 6.82
C ALA A 23 -2.84 -14.13 7.34
N ALA A 24 -2.74 -13.73 8.61
CA ALA A 24 -1.48 -13.36 9.25
C ALA A 24 -0.67 -12.37 8.39
N SER A 25 0.62 -12.64 8.15
CA SER A 25 1.53 -11.76 7.41
C SER A 25 1.09 -11.51 5.96
N ASP A 26 0.50 -12.50 5.27
CA ASP A 26 -0.04 -12.32 3.91
C ASP A 26 -1.16 -11.28 3.90
N CYS A 27 -2.03 -11.32 4.92
CA CYS A 27 -3.12 -10.36 5.07
C CYS A 27 -2.56 -8.95 5.26
N LEU A 28 -1.56 -8.78 6.12
CA LEU A 28 -0.92 -7.48 6.35
C LEU A 28 -0.25 -6.93 5.10
N ALA A 29 0.56 -7.75 4.43
CA ALA A 29 1.27 -7.37 3.21
C ALA A 29 0.28 -6.90 2.12
N GLN A 30 -0.83 -7.63 1.96
CA GLN A 30 -1.87 -7.24 1.02
C GLN A 30 -2.55 -5.93 1.40
N ARG A 31 -2.91 -5.73 2.68
CA ARG A 31 -3.52 -4.47 3.15
C ARG A 31 -2.62 -3.27 2.90
N VAL A 32 -1.33 -3.37 3.23
CA VAL A 32 -0.35 -2.30 2.99
C VAL A 32 -0.27 -1.99 1.49
N LYS A 33 -0.12 -3.02 0.65
CA LYS A 33 -0.05 -2.86 -0.80
C LYS A 33 -1.30 -2.21 -1.38
N THR A 34 -2.50 -2.61 -0.96
CA THR A 34 -3.75 -2.02 -1.41
C THR A 34 -3.87 -0.57 -0.94
N ARG A 35 -3.57 -0.26 0.33
CA ARG A 35 -3.61 1.13 0.86
C ARG A 35 -2.67 2.07 0.12
N LEU A 36 -1.47 1.61 -0.22
CA LEU A 36 -0.52 2.40 -1.02
C LEU A 36 -1.00 2.62 -2.46
N ARG A 37 -1.83 1.71 -3.01
CA ARG A 37 -2.41 1.85 -4.35
C ARG A 37 -3.71 2.66 -4.36
N SER A 38 -4.33 2.89 -3.21
CA SER A 38 -5.55 3.69 -3.10
C SER A 38 -5.25 5.18 -3.24
N PHE A 39 -6.08 5.86 -4.03
CA PHE A 39 -6.08 7.31 -4.15
C PHE A 39 -7.05 7.92 -3.15
N ARG A 40 -6.62 9.03 -2.51
CA ARG A 40 -7.50 9.85 -1.67
C ARG A 40 -8.74 10.29 -2.45
N GLY A 41 -9.89 10.26 -1.81
CA GLY A 41 -11.19 10.66 -2.39
C GLY A 41 -11.85 9.62 -3.30
N ASN A 42 -11.23 8.46 -3.55
CA ASN A 42 -11.83 7.43 -4.42
C ASN A 42 -12.85 6.53 -3.70
N TRP A 43 -12.76 6.42 -2.38
CA TRP A 43 -13.70 5.63 -1.59
C TRP A 43 -14.81 6.51 -1.01
N PHE A 44 -16.02 6.37 -1.54
CA PHE A 44 -17.16 7.23 -1.16
C PHE A 44 -17.57 7.17 0.32
N LEU A 45 -17.20 6.11 1.05
CA LEU A 45 -17.49 5.99 2.49
C LEU A 45 -16.41 6.63 3.37
N ASP A 46 -15.21 6.85 2.81
CA ASP A 46 -14.06 7.39 3.53
C ASP A 46 -13.16 8.11 2.51
N LEU A 47 -13.43 9.41 2.35
CA LEU A 47 -12.71 10.25 1.40
C LEU A 47 -11.25 10.48 1.80
N ASP A 48 -10.91 10.29 3.08
CA ASP A 48 -9.54 10.43 3.60
C ASP A 48 -8.71 9.16 3.36
N HIS A 49 -9.33 8.06 2.93
CA HIS A 49 -8.63 6.81 2.64
C HIS A 49 -7.68 6.92 1.45
N GLY A 50 -6.46 6.40 1.63
CA GLY A 50 -5.45 6.30 0.58
C GLY A 50 -4.46 7.46 0.64
N LEU A 51 -3.70 7.63 -0.44
CA LEU A 51 -2.70 8.69 -0.56
C LEU A 51 -3.15 9.73 -1.58
N PRO A 52 -2.85 11.02 -1.36
CA PRO A 52 -3.07 12.08 -2.34
C PRO A 52 -2.00 12.03 -3.44
N TRP A 53 -1.93 10.91 -4.17
CA TRP A 53 -0.89 10.66 -5.18
C TRP A 53 -0.77 11.75 -6.24
N LEU A 54 -1.89 12.36 -6.64
CA LEU A 54 -1.88 13.44 -7.63
C LEU A 54 -1.14 14.68 -7.11
N ASP A 55 -1.44 15.08 -5.87
CA ASP A 55 -0.79 16.22 -5.22
C ASP A 55 0.69 15.90 -4.93
N LEU A 56 0.99 14.68 -4.46
CA LEU A 56 2.35 14.26 -4.11
C LEU A 56 3.28 14.08 -5.32
N MET A 57 2.71 13.87 -6.51
CA MET A 57 3.45 13.68 -7.76
C MET A 57 3.38 14.89 -8.70
N GLU A 58 2.78 16.00 -8.26
CA GLU A 58 2.83 17.27 -8.97
C GLU A 58 4.28 17.73 -9.13
N ARG A 59 4.62 18.32 -10.28
CA ARG A 59 6.01 18.70 -10.57
C ARG A 59 6.32 20.12 -10.07
N PRO A 60 7.47 20.34 -9.40
CA PRO A 60 8.47 19.34 -9.01
C PRO A 60 8.03 18.50 -7.81
N ALA A 61 8.17 17.18 -7.91
CA ALA A 61 7.76 16.27 -6.84
C ALA A 61 8.75 16.35 -5.67
N ASP A 62 8.23 16.64 -4.47
CA ASP A 62 8.99 16.56 -3.23
C ASP A 62 9.09 15.10 -2.78
N LEU A 63 10.20 14.45 -3.12
CA LEU A 63 10.44 13.05 -2.80
C LEU A 63 10.58 12.80 -1.28
N VAL A 64 11.02 13.80 -0.52
CA VAL A 64 11.14 13.68 0.94
C VAL A 64 9.75 13.69 1.57
N HIS A 65 8.89 14.61 1.12
CA HIS A 65 7.49 14.65 1.56
C HIS A 65 6.74 13.38 1.15
N LEU A 66 6.91 12.91 -0.08
CA LEU A 66 6.33 11.66 -0.55
C LEU A 66 6.73 10.46 0.30
N GLU A 67 8.03 10.31 0.58
CA GLU A 67 8.54 9.23 1.41
C GLU A 67 7.89 9.26 2.81
N HIS A 68 7.76 10.44 3.39
CA HIS A 68 7.10 10.63 4.68
C HIS A 68 5.63 10.17 4.65
N GLU A 69 4.86 10.58 3.63
CA GLU A 69 3.46 10.20 3.48
C GLU A 69 3.26 8.70 3.26
N VAL A 70 4.13 8.08 2.45
CA VAL A 70 4.13 6.63 2.24
C VAL A 70 4.41 5.89 3.55
N LYS A 71 5.45 6.30 4.31
CA LYS A 71 5.78 5.70 5.61
C LYS A 71 4.64 5.88 6.61
N ARG A 72 4.02 7.06 6.67
CA ARG A 72 2.84 7.34 7.50
C ARG A 72 1.67 6.40 7.16
N CYS A 73 1.37 6.23 5.87
CA CYS A 73 0.31 5.33 5.41
C CYS A 73 0.59 3.87 5.83
N ILE A 74 1.83 3.40 5.67
CA ILE A 74 2.26 2.06 6.10
C ILE A 74 2.08 1.89 7.61
N LEU A 75 2.68 2.77 8.42
CA LEU A 75 2.67 2.67 9.89
C LEU A 75 1.27 2.86 10.50
N SER A 76 0.39 3.60 9.83
CA SER A 76 -1.03 3.73 10.23
C SER A 76 -1.87 2.49 9.90
N THR A 77 -1.33 1.53 9.14
CA THR A 77 -2.06 0.32 8.77
C THR A 77 -2.11 -0.62 9.97
N GLU A 78 -3.32 -0.90 10.44
CA GLU A 78 -3.55 -1.85 11.53
C GLU A 78 -2.87 -3.20 11.26
N GLY A 79 -2.16 -3.72 12.26
CA GLY A 79 -1.36 -4.93 12.18
C GLY A 79 0.12 -4.68 11.85
N VAL A 80 0.51 -3.48 11.43
CA VAL A 80 1.94 -3.11 11.33
C VAL A 80 2.45 -2.76 12.72
N SER A 81 3.41 -3.55 13.23
CA SER A 81 4.11 -3.23 14.47
C SER A 81 5.26 -2.25 14.23
N ARG A 82 6.08 -2.53 13.19
CA ARG A 82 7.28 -1.73 12.90
C ARG A 82 7.68 -1.82 11.43
N LEU A 83 8.20 -0.72 10.90
CA LEU A 83 8.90 -0.66 9.62
C LEU A 83 10.40 -0.91 9.86
N THR A 84 10.96 -2.00 9.32
CA THR A 84 12.37 -2.38 9.53
C THR A 84 13.28 -1.95 8.40
N ALA A 85 12.78 -1.92 7.17
CA ALA A 85 13.51 -1.40 6.01
C ALA A 85 12.55 -0.70 5.05
N PHE A 86 13.04 0.34 4.39
CA PHE A 86 12.30 1.10 3.40
C PHE A 86 13.25 1.63 2.35
N SER A 87 12.89 1.50 1.07
CA SER A 87 13.56 2.17 -0.04
C SER A 87 12.53 2.69 -1.04
N MET A 88 12.85 3.81 -1.68
CA MET A 88 12.03 4.43 -2.71
C MET A 88 12.94 4.93 -3.84
N ALA A 89 12.61 4.57 -5.07
CA ALA A 89 13.37 4.95 -6.25
C ALA A 89 12.42 5.40 -7.36
N LEU A 90 12.60 6.61 -7.86
CA LEU A 90 11.88 7.15 -9.01
C LEU A 90 12.79 7.09 -10.24
N GLU A 91 12.41 6.30 -11.23
CA GLU A 91 13.08 6.23 -12.52
C GLU A 91 12.42 7.20 -13.49
N ALA A 92 13.13 8.26 -13.88
CA ALA A 92 12.56 9.38 -14.62
C ALA A 92 12.20 9.02 -16.06
N ASP A 93 13.02 8.17 -16.70
CA ASP A 93 12.85 7.78 -18.10
C ASP A 93 11.62 6.89 -18.29
N THR A 94 11.43 5.92 -17.39
CA THR A 94 10.28 5.00 -17.42
C THR A 94 9.08 5.51 -16.64
N ARG A 95 9.23 6.64 -15.91
CA ARG A 95 8.21 7.20 -15.00
C ARG A 95 7.70 6.18 -13.98
N THR A 96 8.62 5.38 -13.45
CA THR A 96 8.31 4.30 -12.53
C THR A 96 8.78 4.64 -11.12
N LEU A 97 7.86 4.66 -10.16
CA LEU A 97 8.18 4.74 -8.74
C LEU A 97 8.17 3.33 -8.15
N THR A 98 9.33 2.89 -7.66
CA THR A 98 9.47 1.62 -6.95
C THR A 98 9.59 1.87 -5.45
N ILE A 99 8.75 1.21 -4.67
CA ILE A 99 8.77 1.26 -3.20
C ILE A 99 9.00 -0.16 -2.68
N GLN A 100 10.05 -0.37 -1.89
CA GLN A 100 10.32 -1.64 -1.23
C GLN A 100 10.27 -1.45 0.29
N VAL A 101 9.65 -2.41 0.96
CA VAL A 101 9.29 -2.29 2.37
C VAL A 101 9.49 -3.64 3.05
N THR A 102 10.09 -3.63 4.24
CA THR A 102 10.12 -4.77 5.16
C THR A 102 9.47 -4.37 6.47
N LEU A 103 8.57 -5.23 6.96
CA LEU A 103 7.65 -4.94 8.05
C LEU A 103 7.75 -6.04 9.11
N LEU A 104 7.44 -5.69 10.35
CA LEU A 104 7.12 -6.63 11.42
C LEU A 104 5.60 -6.56 11.70
N ASP A 105 4.93 -7.70 11.71
CA ASP A 105 3.53 -7.83 12.13
C ASP A 105 3.41 -8.00 13.66
N VAL A 106 2.19 -7.83 14.18
CA VAL A 106 1.84 -8.03 15.60
C VAL A 106 1.21 -9.38 15.85
#